data_AF-A0A8H7IJM4-F1
#
_entry.id   AF-A0A8H7IJM4-F1
#
_cell.length_a   1.000
_cell.length_b   1.000
_cell.length_c   1.000
_cell.angle_alpha   90.00
_cell.angle_beta   90.00
_cell.angle_gamma   90.00
#
_symmetry.space_group_name_H-M   'P 1'
#
loop_
_entity.id
_entity.type
_entity.pdbx_description
1 polymer ?
#
loop_
_entity_poly.entity_id
_entity_poly.type
_entity_poly.pdbx_seq_one_letter_code
_entity_poly.pdbx_strand_id
1 'polypeptide(L)'
;MDSEDILADSFSIMGGTRADPSEAGIVRYGSLTLRVAAKRGLGGKVLELGSGAALPLILSATIDSHPLLVMLTDYPDETIISILHQNLAANREQLRPDCSISALGYAWGADVSSLLSLAPEGYQVLILSDLLHFDSSHPDILSTVTRTLRRSLDSWIYLAAGVYTHESVREAFLKAGEEAGLDWTPIENDGIWRGERRVMSDGEVWTQEDLNARKANVVAWIGRWK
;
A
#
# COMPACT_ATOMS: atom_id res chain seq x y z
N MET A 1 6.29 -32.82 2.16
CA MET A 1 6.92 -32.41 0.89
C MET A 1 7.19 -30.95 1.11
N ASP A 2 8.33 -30.69 1.73
CA ASP A 2 8.66 -29.43 2.36
C ASP A 2 8.82 -28.36 1.29
N SER A 3 8.13 -27.24 1.47
CA SER A 3 8.34 -26.05 0.66
C SER A 3 9.69 -25.48 1.05
N GLU A 4 10.70 -25.75 0.23
CA GLU A 4 11.98 -25.06 0.28
C GLU A 4 11.72 -23.55 0.16
N ASP A 5 11.90 -22.85 1.27
CA ASP A 5 11.82 -21.41 1.37
C ASP A 5 13.15 -20.83 0.88
N ILE A 6 13.24 -20.70 -0.45
CA ILE A 6 14.42 -20.26 -1.20
C ILE A 6 14.95 -18.88 -0.71
N LEU A 7 14.10 -18.08 -0.05
CA LEU A 7 14.48 -16.79 0.52
C LEU A 7 15.08 -16.90 1.92
N ALA A 8 14.68 -17.90 2.71
CA ALA A 8 15.26 -18.15 4.04
C ALA A 8 16.64 -18.84 3.95
N ASP A 9 16.84 -19.71 2.95
CA ASP A 9 18.07 -20.52 2.84
C ASP A 9 19.27 -19.78 2.24
N SER A 10 19.04 -18.68 1.50
CA SER A 10 20.11 -17.88 0.88
C SER A 10 20.94 -17.07 1.89
N PHE A 11 20.45 -16.84 3.11
CA PHE A 11 21.17 -16.12 4.17
C PHE A 11 22.13 -17.00 4.99
N SER A 12 21.91 -18.32 5.02
CA SER A 12 22.76 -19.26 5.77
C SER A 12 24.13 -19.52 5.09
N ILE A 13 24.20 -19.29 3.77
CA ILE A 13 25.41 -19.49 2.94
C ILE A 13 26.47 -18.39 3.18
N MET A 14 26.09 -17.22 3.73
CA MET A 14 27.00 -16.10 3.97
C MET A 14 27.40 -15.88 5.44
N GLY A 15 27.13 -16.85 6.33
CA GLY A 15 27.65 -16.81 7.71
C GLY A 15 26.98 -15.79 8.65
N GLY A 16 25.77 -15.34 8.34
CA GLY A 16 24.97 -14.52 9.25
C GLY A 16 24.36 -15.33 10.38
N THR A 17 24.39 -14.81 11.62
CA THR A 17 23.60 -15.35 12.73
C THR A 17 22.12 -15.12 12.48
N ARG A 18 21.29 -16.16 12.71
CA ARG A 18 19.82 -16.07 12.63
C ARG A 18 19.31 -14.89 13.49
N ALA A 19 18.61 -13.95 12.87
CA ALA A 19 17.83 -12.95 13.57
C ALA A 19 16.70 -13.63 14.36
N ASP A 20 16.29 -13.03 15.49
CA ASP A 20 15.13 -13.47 16.25
C ASP A 20 13.89 -13.50 15.32
N PRO A 21 13.18 -14.64 15.18
CA PRO A 21 11.99 -14.75 14.35
C PRO A 21 10.88 -13.74 14.69
N SER A 22 10.91 -13.17 15.91
CA SER A 22 9.99 -12.11 16.34
C SER A 22 10.39 -10.69 15.90
N GLU A 23 11.61 -10.52 15.38
CA GLU A 23 12.13 -9.23 14.90
C GLU A 23 12.39 -9.18 13.38
N ALA A 24 12.40 -10.34 12.71
CA ALA A 24 12.53 -10.43 11.26
C ALA A 24 11.38 -9.69 10.54
N GLY A 25 11.70 -8.72 9.69
CA GLY A 25 10.71 -7.96 8.91
C GLY A 25 10.15 -6.69 9.58
N ILE A 26 10.65 -6.28 10.76
CA ILE A 26 10.22 -5.03 11.40
C ILE A 26 11.03 -3.84 10.86
N VAL A 27 10.38 -3.00 10.05
CA VAL A 27 10.91 -1.69 9.64
C VAL A 27 10.51 -0.64 10.68
N ARG A 28 11.49 -0.11 11.43
CA ARG A 28 11.26 0.95 12.43
C ARG A 28 11.52 2.33 11.83
N TYR A 29 10.47 3.12 11.69
CA TYR A 29 10.58 4.57 11.55
C TYR A 29 10.59 5.16 12.96
N GLY A 30 11.50 6.11 13.28
CA GLY A 30 11.57 6.74 14.62
C GLY A 30 10.30 7.47 15.06
N SER A 31 10.35 8.38 16.03
CA SER A 31 9.18 9.20 16.39
C SER A 31 8.66 9.96 15.16
N LEU A 32 7.49 9.54 14.67
CA LEU A 32 7.04 9.83 13.31
C LEU A 32 6.53 11.26 13.20
N THR A 33 7.25 12.07 12.43
CA THR A 33 6.73 13.30 11.83
C THR A 33 7.35 13.39 10.45
N LEU A 34 6.54 13.20 9.41
CA LEU A 34 6.97 13.23 8.01
C LEU A 34 6.25 14.37 7.28
N ARG A 35 6.99 15.11 6.44
CA ARG A 35 6.40 16.01 5.45
C ARG A 35 6.19 15.21 4.16
N VAL A 36 4.96 14.75 3.93
CA VAL A 36 4.58 14.13 2.66
C VAL A 36 4.12 15.26 1.73
N ALA A 37 4.47 15.19 0.44
CA ALA A 37 3.87 16.09 -0.55
C ALA A 37 2.34 15.99 -0.44
N ALA A 38 1.64 17.12 -0.47
CA ALA A 38 0.18 17.14 -0.40
C ALA A 38 -0.39 16.31 -1.56
N LYS A 39 -0.70 15.04 -1.30
CA LYS A 39 -1.48 14.22 -2.22
C LYS A 39 -2.89 14.81 -2.20
N ARG A 40 -3.34 15.30 -3.35
CA ARG A 40 -4.69 15.88 -3.50
C ARG A 40 -5.71 14.89 -2.95
N GLY A 41 -6.66 15.38 -2.14
CA GLY A 41 -7.87 14.62 -1.77
C GLY A 41 -7.74 13.63 -0.61
N LEU A 42 -6.63 13.61 0.15
CA LEU A 42 -6.52 12.71 1.30
C LEU A 42 -7.48 13.02 2.46
N GLY A 43 -8.05 14.23 2.55
CA GLY A 43 -9.00 14.61 3.62
C GLY A 43 -10.38 13.95 3.58
N GLY A 44 -10.53 12.87 2.80
CA GLY A 44 -11.79 12.15 2.59
C GLY A 44 -11.78 10.74 3.21
N LYS A 45 -12.51 9.83 2.55
CA LYS A 45 -12.51 8.40 2.87
C LYS A 45 -11.52 7.69 1.96
N VAL A 46 -10.62 6.90 2.53
CA VAL A 46 -9.52 6.26 1.81
C VAL A 46 -9.53 4.75 2.06
N LEU A 47 -9.32 3.97 1.01
CA LEU A 47 -9.23 2.50 1.07
C LEU A 47 -7.90 2.04 0.47
N GLU A 48 -7.20 1.17 1.17
CA GLU A 48 -5.99 0.49 0.68
C GLU A 48 -6.28 -0.99 0.44
N LEU A 49 -5.92 -1.46 -0.76
CA LEU A 49 -6.00 -2.87 -1.14
C LEU A 49 -4.61 -3.51 -1.02
N GLY A 50 -4.54 -4.69 -0.41
CA GLY A 50 -3.27 -5.39 -0.21
C GLY A 50 -2.31 -4.57 0.67
N SER A 51 -2.76 -4.26 1.87
CA SER A 51 -2.09 -3.29 2.75
C SER A 51 -0.74 -3.79 3.25
N GLY A 52 -0.52 -5.12 3.35
CA GLY A 52 0.68 -5.72 3.92
C GLY A 52 0.95 -5.20 5.33
N ALA A 53 1.91 -4.29 5.48
CA ALA A 53 2.20 -3.61 6.75
C ALA A 53 1.35 -2.36 7.01
N ALA A 54 0.51 -1.93 6.06
CA ALA A 54 -0.32 -0.71 6.06
C ALA A 54 0.46 0.61 6.23
N LEU A 55 1.73 0.61 5.87
CA LEU A 55 2.59 1.78 6.03
C LEU A 55 2.02 3.04 5.35
N PRO A 56 1.53 3.00 4.09
CA PRO A 56 1.07 4.22 3.41
C PRO A 56 -0.07 4.92 4.13
N LEU A 57 -1.09 4.17 4.56
CA LEU A 57 -2.27 4.77 5.18
C LEU A 57 -2.14 5.00 6.68
N ILE A 58 -1.39 4.17 7.44
CA ILE A 58 -1.02 4.50 8.82
C ILE A 58 -0.27 5.83 8.83
N LEU A 59 0.70 6.01 7.93
CA LEU A 59 1.43 7.27 7.82
C LEU A 59 0.50 8.44 7.49
N SER A 60 -0.42 8.27 6.53
CA SER A 60 -1.38 9.31 6.14
C SER A 60 -2.28 9.75 7.30
N ALA A 61 -2.53 8.87 8.26
CA ALA A 61 -3.33 9.16 9.45
C ALA A 61 -2.57 9.96 10.53
N THR A 62 -1.28 10.24 10.34
CA THR A 62 -0.45 11.01 11.31
C THR A 62 -0.23 12.48 10.93
N ILE A 63 -0.59 12.88 9.70
CA ILE A 63 -0.31 14.24 9.17
C ILE A 63 -1.50 15.18 9.37
N ASP A 64 -1.30 16.50 9.27
CA ASP A 64 -2.38 17.46 9.49
C ASP A 64 -3.53 17.32 8.49
N SER A 65 -3.22 17.02 7.23
CA SER A 65 -4.20 16.78 6.16
C SER A 65 -4.68 15.32 6.08
N HIS A 66 -4.77 14.64 7.23
CA HIS A 66 -5.14 13.23 7.34
C HIS A 66 -6.52 12.91 6.76
N PRO A 67 -6.78 11.63 6.41
CA PRO A 67 -8.11 11.16 6.07
C PRO A 67 -9.08 11.14 7.22
N LEU A 68 -10.36 11.38 6.93
CA LEU A 68 -11.44 11.22 7.92
C LEU A 68 -11.69 9.73 8.23
N LEU A 69 -11.61 8.88 7.19
CA LEU A 69 -11.79 7.44 7.30
C LEU A 69 -10.71 6.73 6.51
N VAL A 70 -10.05 5.76 7.14
CA VAL A 70 -9.10 4.84 6.52
C VAL A 70 -9.61 3.42 6.68
N MET A 71 -9.77 2.72 5.56
CA MET A 71 -10.00 1.28 5.52
C MET A 71 -8.76 0.59 4.97
N LEU A 72 -8.12 -0.23 5.81
CA LEU A 72 -7.02 -1.11 5.43
C LEU A 72 -7.60 -2.47 5.09
N THR A 73 -7.19 -3.04 3.96
CA THR A 73 -7.60 -4.39 3.58
C THR A 73 -6.45 -5.25 3.12
N ASP A 74 -6.55 -6.53 3.41
CA ASP A 74 -5.69 -7.57 2.87
C ASP A 74 -6.45 -8.90 2.82
N TYR A 75 -5.83 -9.93 2.25
CA TYR A 75 -6.41 -11.26 2.15
C TYR A 75 -6.92 -11.74 3.53
N PRO A 76 -8.10 -12.39 3.62
CA PRO A 76 -8.73 -12.77 4.89
C PRO A 76 -8.05 -14.00 5.52
N ASP A 77 -6.74 -13.87 5.77
CA ASP A 77 -5.92 -14.79 6.53
C ASP A 77 -5.67 -14.21 7.92
N GLU A 78 -5.80 -15.04 8.95
CA GLU A 78 -5.67 -14.61 10.34
C GLU A 78 -4.28 -14.02 10.65
N THR A 79 -3.22 -14.57 10.06
CA THR A 79 -1.85 -14.10 10.26
C THR A 79 -1.69 -12.71 9.68
N ILE A 80 -2.09 -12.51 8.42
CA ILE A 80 -1.98 -11.22 7.72
C ILE A 80 -2.79 -10.14 8.46
N ILE A 81 -4.04 -10.44 8.80
CA ILE A 81 -4.91 -9.46 9.46
C ILE A 81 -4.44 -9.17 10.89
N SER A 82 -3.87 -10.15 11.60
CA SER A 82 -3.27 -9.90 12.91
C SER A 82 -2.10 -8.91 12.84
N ILE A 83 -1.26 -8.98 11.80
CA ILE A 83 -0.14 -8.05 11.59
C ILE A 83 -0.66 -6.63 11.37
N LEU A 84 -1.72 -6.46 10.55
CA LEU A 84 -2.35 -5.15 10.36
C LEU A 84 -2.85 -4.55 11.68
N HIS A 85 -3.51 -5.36 12.51
CA HIS A 85 -3.97 -4.90 13.81
C HIS A 85 -2.81 -4.57 14.77
N GLN A 86 -1.73 -5.35 14.76
CA GLN A 86 -0.53 -5.07 15.53
C GLN A 86 0.13 -3.76 15.12
N ASN A 87 0.27 -3.51 13.81
CA ASN A 87 0.83 -2.26 13.29
C ASN A 87 -0.05 -1.06 13.66
N LEU A 88 -1.38 -1.18 13.57
CA LEU A 88 -2.30 -0.15 14.04
C LEU A 88 -2.16 0.12 15.54
N ALA A 89 -2.07 -0.94 16.36
CA ALA A 89 -1.93 -0.81 17.80
C ALA A 89 -0.61 -0.13 18.17
N ALA A 90 0.49 -0.52 17.52
CA ALA A 90 1.82 0.04 17.74
C ALA A 90 1.93 1.53 17.36
N ASN A 91 1.07 2.00 16.44
CA ASN A 91 1.08 3.38 15.96
C ASN A 91 -0.11 4.22 16.46
N ARG A 92 -0.90 3.71 17.41
CA ARG A 92 -2.18 4.32 17.80
C ARG A 92 -2.03 5.72 18.42
N GLU A 93 -0.96 5.95 19.18
CA GLU A 93 -0.71 7.24 19.85
C GLU A 93 -0.31 8.35 18.87
N GLN A 94 0.18 7.97 17.68
CA GLN A 94 0.63 8.89 16.63
C GLN A 94 -0.51 9.26 15.67
N LEU A 95 -1.64 8.54 15.72
CA LEU A 95 -2.79 8.81 14.86
C LEU A 95 -3.49 10.10 15.29
N ARG A 96 -4.00 10.81 14.28
CA ARG A 96 -4.86 11.96 14.48
C ARG A 96 -6.16 11.53 15.18
N PRO A 97 -6.58 12.18 16.29
CA PRO A 97 -7.78 11.78 17.03
C PRO A 97 -9.08 11.80 16.22
N ASP A 98 -9.11 12.63 15.18
CA ASP A 98 -10.19 12.81 14.22
C ASP A 98 -10.13 11.85 13.01
N CYS A 99 -9.09 11.00 12.93
CA CYS A 99 -8.96 9.96 11.92
C CYS A 99 -9.55 8.63 12.40
N SER A 100 -10.62 8.17 11.77
CA SER A 100 -11.12 6.80 11.98
C SER A 100 -10.34 5.83 11.10
N ILE A 101 -9.64 4.86 11.70
CA ILE A 101 -8.91 3.82 10.96
C ILE A 101 -9.32 2.42 11.40
N SER A 102 -9.54 1.53 10.44
CA SER A 102 -9.88 0.13 10.67
C SER A 102 -9.20 -0.79 9.66
N ALA A 103 -8.94 -2.03 10.07
CA ALA A 103 -8.46 -3.09 9.19
C ALA A 103 -9.53 -4.18 9.04
N LEU A 104 -9.64 -4.75 7.84
CA LEU A 104 -10.60 -5.79 7.50
C LEU A 104 -9.99 -6.82 6.53
N GLY A 105 -10.24 -8.11 6.78
CA GLY A 105 -9.98 -9.16 5.81
C GLY A 105 -10.91 -9.08 4.61
N TYR A 106 -10.34 -8.98 3.41
CA TYR A 106 -11.05 -8.85 2.15
C TYR A 106 -10.24 -9.47 1.00
N ALA A 107 -10.84 -10.47 0.34
CA ALA A 107 -10.31 -11.00 -0.90
C ALA A 107 -10.76 -10.12 -2.07
N TRP A 108 -9.85 -9.75 -2.96
CA TRP A 108 -10.18 -8.95 -4.14
C TRP A 108 -11.28 -9.63 -4.97
N GLY A 109 -12.18 -8.83 -5.54
CA GLY A 109 -13.30 -9.33 -6.36
C GLY A 109 -14.49 -9.84 -5.55
N ALA A 110 -14.33 -10.08 -4.24
CA ALA A 110 -15.41 -10.50 -3.35
C ALA A 110 -16.48 -9.39 -3.18
N ASP A 111 -17.55 -9.73 -2.45
CA ASP A 111 -18.61 -8.77 -2.15
C ASP A 111 -18.09 -7.55 -1.37
N VAL A 112 -18.40 -6.34 -1.84
CA VAL A 112 -17.87 -5.08 -1.29
C VAL A 112 -18.75 -4.48 -0.19
N SER A 113 -19.85 -5.14 0.22
CA SER A 113 -20.80 -4.55 1.16
C SER A 113 -20.15 -4.20 2.50
N SER A 114 -19.23 -5.03 2.97
CA SER A 114 -18.46 -4.77 4.19
C SER A 114 -17.57 -3.52 4.05
N LEU A 115 -16.92 -3.35 2.90
CA LEU A 115 -16.12 -2.17 2.60
C LEU A 115 -16.96 -0.90 2.49
N LEU A 116 -18.17 -0.99 1.93
CA LEU A 116 -19.05 0.16 1.75
C LEU A 116 -19.88 0.51 2.99
N SER A 117 -19.86 -0.31 4.04
CA SER A 117 -20.64 -0.09 5.27
C SER A 117 -20.41 1.28 5.92
N LEU A 118 -19.17 1.77 5.92
CA LEU A 118 -18.77 3.09 6.43
C LEU A 118 -18.59 4.14 5.31
N ALA A 119 -18.68 3.71 4.05
CA ALA A 119 -18.48 4.53 2.85
C ALA A 119 -19.51 4.17 1.77
N PRO A 120 -20.82 4.41 1.99
CA PRO A 120 -21.88 3.94 1.08
C PRO A 120 -21.78 4.56 -0.33
N GLU A 121 -21.27 5.78 -0.43
CA GLU A 121 -21.00 6.47 -1.70
C GLU A 121 -19.67 6.05 -2.35
N GLY A 122 -18.93 5.13 -1.72
CA GLY A 122 -17.56 4.76 -2.08
C GLY A 122 -16.48 5.62 -1.42
N TYR A 123 -15.24 5.27 -1.73
CA TYR A 123 -14.03 5.90 -1.24
C TYR A 123 -13.55 6.98 -2.20
N GLN A 124 -13.09 8.10 -1.65
CA GLN A 124 -12.55 9.22 -2.42
C GLN A 124 -11.20 8.87 -3.02
N VAL A 125 -10.38 8.13 -2.27
CA VAL A 125 -9.04 7.73 -2.69
C VAL A 125 -8.88 6.22 -2.50
N LEU A 126 -8.36 5.56 -3.52
CA LEU A 126 -7.86 4.19 -3.42
C LEU A 126 -6.34 4.18 -3.49
N ILE A 127 -5.69 3.34 -2.68
CA ILE A 127 -4.26 3.06 -2.78
C ILE A 127 -4.06 1.59 -3.15
N LEU A 128 -3.31 1.38 -4.24
CA LEU A 128 -2.89 0.08 -4.74
C LEU A 128 -1.37 0.09 -4.80
N SER A 129 -0.72 -0.39 -3.74
CA SER A 129 0.73 -0.41 -3.64
C SER A 129 1.25 -1.79 -4.02
N ASP A 130 1.85 -1.89 -5.20
CA ASP A 130 2.61 -3.04 -5.68
C ASP A 130 1.80 -4.34 -5.87
N LEU A 131 0.55 -4.21 -6.32
CA LEU A 131 -0.36 -5.36 -6.50
C LEU A 131 -0.27 -6.01 -7.89
N LEU A 132 0.38 -5.35 -8.85
CA LEU A 132 0.30 -5.75 -10.26
C LEU A 132 1.08 -7.03 -10.61
N HIS A 133 1.90 -7.54 -9.70
CA HIS A 133 2.59 -8.80 -9.89
C HIS A 133 1.67 -10.03 -9.79
N PHE A 134 0.46 -9.87 -9.23
CA PHE A 134 -0.60 -10.89 -9.24
C PHE A 134 -1.46 -10.79 -10.51
N ASP A 135 -0.88 -11.10 -11.67
CA ASP A 135 -1.51 -10.96 -13.00
C ASP A 135 -2.92 -11.59 -13.09
N SER A 136 -3.07 -12.81 -12.58
CA SER A 136 -4.34 -13.55 -12.54
C SER A 136 -5.42 -12.87 -11.71
N SER A 137 -5.04 -11.99 -10.78
CA SER A 137 -5.95 -11.25 -9.90
C SER A 137 -6.31 -9.87 -10.43
N HIS A 138 -5.76 -9.42 -11.56
CA HIS A 138 -6.06 -8.11 -12.14
C HIS A 138 -7.56 -7.86 -12.35
N PRO A 139 -8.36 -8.82 -12.87
CA PRO A 139 -9.81 -8.62 -13.00
C PRO A 139 -10.50 -8.39 -11.65
N ASP A 140 -10.07 -9.11 -10.61
CA ASP A 140 -10.66 -9.02 -9.26
C ASP A 140 -10.28 -7.70 -8.55
N ILE A 141 -9.03 -7.28 -8.71
CA ILE A 141 -8.55 -5.97 -8.24
C ILE A 141 -9.37 -4.86 -8.92
N LEU A 142 -9.53 -4.90 -10.24
CA LEU A 142 -10.26 -3.89 -10.99
C LEU A 142 -11.77 -3.90 -10.66
N SER A 143 -12.35 -5.09 -10.49
CA SER A 143 -13.74 -5.24 -10.00
C SER A 143 -13.92 -4.56 -8.64
N THR A 144 -12.99 -4.77 -7.71
CA THR A 144 -13.00 -4.09 -6.41
C THR A 144 -12.92 -2.58 -6.59
N VAL A 145 -11.90 -2.10 -7.30
CA VAL A 145 -11.66 -0.66 -7.55
C VAL A 145 -12.90 0.02 -8.11
N THR A 146 -13.52 -0.58 -9.13
CA THR A 146 -14.66 0.04 -9.82
C THR A 146 -15.95 0.03 -8.99
N ARG A 147 -16.07 -0.90 -8.04
CA ARG A 147 -17.21 -1.01 -7.12
C ARG A 147 -17.02 -0.17 -5.84
N THR A 148 -15.79 0.16 -5.47
CA THR A 148 -15.50 0.91 -4.23
C THR A 148 -15.07 2.36 -4.45
N LEU A 149 -14.55 2.73 -5.62
CA LEU A 149 -14.20 4.13 -5.91
C LEU A 149 -15.48 4.96 -6.07
N ARG A 150 -15.59 6.04 -5.31
CA ARG A 150 -16.71 6.99 -5.38
C ARG A 150 -16.87 7.52 -6.79
N ARG A 151 -18.11 7.57 -7.30
CA ARG A 151 -18.43 8.10 -8.64
C ARG A 151 -18.41 9.63 -8.64
N SER A 152 -17.21 10.19 -8.71
CA SER A 152 -16.99 11.63 -8.72
C SER A 152 -15.67 11.99 -9.40
N LEU A 153 -15.58 13.22 -9.95
CA LEU A 153 -14.40 13.75 -10.61
C LEU A 153 -13.27 14.13 -9.64
N ASP A 154 -13.58 14.22 -8.35
CA ASP A 154 -12.60 14.44 -7.29
C ASP A 154 -12.05 13.12 -6.72
N SER A 155 -12.42 11.97 -7.28
CA SER A 155 -11.99 10.63 -6.84
C SER A 155 -10.71 10.18 -7.53
N TRP A 156 -9.78 9.60 -6.77
CA TRP A 156 -8.44 9.27 -7.25
C TRP A 156 -8.05 7.83 -6.89
N ILE A 157 -7.22 7.24 -7.75
CA ILE A 157 -6.52 5.98 -7.48
C ILE A 157 -5.03 6.30 -7.51
N TYR A 158 -4.30 5.96 -6.46
CA TYR A 158 -2.84 5.92 -6.48
C TYR A 158 -2.40 4.49 -6.70
N LEU A 159 -1.92 4.21 -7.92
CA LEU A 159 -1.39 2.91 -8.31
C LEU A 159 0.12 2.98 -8.37
N ALA A 160 0.82 2.12 -7.66
CA ALA A 160 2.27 1.95 -7.77
C ALA A 160 2.60 0.48 -8.04
N ALA A 161 3.69 0.23 -8.77
CA ALA A 161 4.20 -1.10 -9.01
C ALA A 161 5.73 -1.08 -9.09
N GLY A 162 6.35 -2.18 -8.68
CA GLY A 162 7.76 -2.40 -8.91
C GLY A 162 8.07 -2.61 -10.40
N VAL A 163 9.24 -2.18 -10.85
CA VAL A 163 9.72 -2.41 -12.23
C VAL A 163 9.97 -3.89 -12.54
N TYR A 164 10.00 -4.74 -11.52
CA TYR A 164 10.05 -6.19 -11.66
C TYR A 164 8.75 -6.77 -12.25
N THR A 165 7.62 -6.07 -12.13
CA THR A 165 6.40 -6.43 -12.87
C THR A 165 6.58 -6.00 -14.33
N HIS A 166 6.55 -6.97 -15.23
CA HIS A 166 6.83 -6.74 -16.66
C HIS A 166 5.92 -5.64 -17.24
N GLU A 167 6.46 -4.83 -18.14
CA GLU A 167 5.75 -3.68 -18.72
C GLU A 167 4.40 -4.07 -19.33
N SER A 168 4.37 -5.13 -20.13
CA SER A 168 3.13 -5.63 -20.74
C SER A 168 2.05 -6.02 -19.74
N VAL A 169 2.43 -6.50 -18.54
CA VAL A 169 1.47 -6.85 -17.47
C VAL A 169 0.88 -5.58 -16.87
N ARG A 170 1.71 -4.56 -16.65
CA ARG A 170 1.25 -3.25 -16.15
C ARG A 170 0.35 -2.56 -17.18
N GLU A 171 0.74 -2.55 -18.45
CA GLU A 171 -0.06 -1.97 -19.54
C GLU A 171 -1.41 -2.69 -19.72
N ALA A 172 -1.44 -4.01 -19.59
CA ALA A 172 -2.68 -4.78 -19.63
C ALA A 172 -3.67 -4.36 -18.52
N PHE A 173 -3.19 -4.15 -17.29
CA PHE A 173 -4.01 -3.64 -16.19
C PHE A 173 -4.55 -2.24 -16.48
N LEU A 174 -3.70 -1.32 -16.93
CA LEU A 174 -4.10 0.06 -17.25
C LEU A 174 -5.17 0.08 -18.34
N LYS A 175 -4.95 -0.69 -19.41
CA LYS A 175 -5.90 -0.84 -20.52
C LYS A 175 -7.24 -1.41 -20.06
N ALA A 176 -7.23 -2.47 -19.24
CA ALA A 176 -8.47 -3.02 -18.67
C ALA A 176 -9.20 -1.96 -17.81
N GLY A 177 -8.45 -1.16 -17.04
CA GLY A 177 -9.00 -0.01 -16.31
C GLY A 177 -9.63 1.04 -17.24
N GLU A 178 -9.02 1.33 -18.38
CA GLU A 178 -9.55 2.27 -19.37
C GLU A 178 -10.86 1.79 -19.99
N GLU A 179 -10.95 0.49 -20.27
CA GLU A 179 -12.17 -0.20 -20.75
C GLU A 179 -13.28 -0.16 -19.68
N ALA A 180 -12.91 -0.16 -18.39
CA ALA A 180 -13.82 0.02 -17.25
C ALA A 180 -14.17 1.50 -16.96
N GLY A 181 -13.70 2.45 -17.77
CA GLY A 181 -14.03 3.87 -17.65
C GLY A 181 -13.07 4.70 -16.81
N LEU A 182 -11.88 4.18 -16.49
CA LEU A 182 -10.83 4.93 -15.83
C LEU A 182 -9.92 5.66 -16.83
N ASP A 183 -9.25 6.71 -16.37
CA ASP A 183 -8.18 7.43 -17.05
C ASP A 183 -6.93 7.42 -16.17
N TRP A 184 -5.76 7.18 -16.75
CA TRP A 184 -4.50 7.01 -16.02
C TRP A 184 -3.48 8.06 -16.45
N THR A 185 -2.93 8.78 -15.47
CA THR A 185 -1.81 9.72 -15.69
C THR A 185 -0.56 9.18 -15.00
N PRO A 186 0.55 8.97 -15.72
CA PRO A 186 1.79 8.52 -15.09
C PRO A 186 2.33 9.58 -14.12
N ILE A 187 2.93 9.12 -13.02
CA ILE A 187 3.64 9.96 -12.06
C ILE A 187 5.12 9.90 -12.41
N GLU A 188 5.73 11.06 -12.66
CA GLU A 188 7.17 11.15 -12.87
C GLU A 188 7.91 10.70 -11.60
N ASN A 189 8.90 9.84 -11.79
CA ASN A 189 9.74 9.35 -10.73
C ASN A 189 11.22 9.55 -11.11
N ASP A 190 11.86 10.50 -10.44
CA ASP A 190 13.27 10.83 -10.64
C ASP A 190 14.23 9.85 -9.91
N GLY A 191 13.68 8.85 -9.22
CA GLY A 191 14.45 7.88 -8.44
C GLY A 191 15.04 8.45 -7.15
N ILE A 192 14.69 9.68 -6.76
CA ILE A 192 15.25 10.34 -5.58
C ILE A 192 14.33 10.11 -4.38
N TRP A 193 14.85 9.45 -3.35
CA TRP A 193 14.18 9.37 -2.06
C TRP A 193 14.25 10.72 -1.34
N ARG A 194 13.08 11.27 -1.00
CA ARG A 194 12.93 12.59 -0.37
C ARG A 194 12.53 12.52 1.11
N GLY A 195 12.48 11.33 1.69
CA GLY A 195 12.15 11.17 3.11
C GLY A 195 13.33 11.59 3.98
N GLU A 196 13.06 12.41 5.00
CA GLU A 196 14.09 12.98 5.88
C GLU A 196 14.39 12.09 7.10
N ARG A 197 13.57 11.05 7.34
CA ARG A 197 13.74 10.15 8.48
C ARG A 197 14.67 9.00 8.15
N ARG A 198 15.42 8.59 9.16
CA ARG A 198 16.22 7.38 9.14
C ARG A 198 15.30 6.18 8.88
N VAL A 199 15.67 5.37 7.89
CA VAL A 199 15.02 4.10 7.57
C VAL A 199 15.99 2.98 7.94
N MET A 200 15.47 1.95 8.59
CA MET A 200 16.25 0.78 9.00
C MET A 200 15.53 -0.49 8.59
N SER A 201 16.28 -1.50 8.16
CA SER A 201 15.79 -2.87 7.93
C SER A 201 16.76 -3.82 8.59
N ASP A 202 16.24 -4.77 9.36
CA ASP A 202 17.03 -5.86 9.96
C ASP A 202 18.23 -5.35 10.79
N GLY A 203 18.02 -4.25 11.50
CA GLY A 203 19.05 -3.60 12.34
C GLY A 203 20.02 -2.68 11.59
N GLU A 204 20.02 -2.70 10.26
CA GLU A 204 20.91 -1.89 9.43
C GLU A 204 20.25 -0.59 8.97
N VAL A 205 21.02 0.50 9.00
CA VAL A 205 20.57 1.81 8.51
C VAL A 205 20.73 1.87 7.01
N TRP A 206 19.64 2.13 6.29
CA TRP A 206 19.71 2.32 4.84
C TRP A 206 20.32 3.67 4.50
N THR A 207 21.25 3.65 3.56
CA THR A 207 21.87 4.87 3.02
C THR A 207 20.92 5.59 2.06
N GLN A 208 21.27 6.83 1.70
CA GLN A 208 20.53 7.55 0.66
C GLN A 208 20.59 6.81 -0.68
N GLU A 209 21.69 6.11 -0.99
CA GLU A 209 21.83 5.32 -2.20
C GLU A 209 20.90 4.11 -2.20
N ASP A 210 20.80 3.39 -1.07
CA ASP A 210 19.86 2.26 -0.90
C ASP A 210 18.40 2.68 -1.10
N LEU A 211 18.05 3.87 -0.59
CA LEU A 211 16.71 4.44 -0.69
C LEU A 211 16.42 4.94 -2.11
N ASN A 212 17.38 5.58 -2.76
CA ASN A 212 17.26 6.00 -4.15
C ASN A 212 17.13 4.80 -5.09
N ALA A 213 17.92 3.74 -4.88
CA ALA A 213 17.82 2.52 -5.66
C ALA A 213 16.42 1.91 -5.58
N ARG A 214 15.83 1.81 -4.38
CA ARG A 214 14.45 1.34 -4.20
C ARG A 214 13.44 2.28 -4.85
N LYS A 215 13.61 3.59 -4.69
CA LYS A 215 12.73 4.59 -5.30
C LYS A 215 12.77 4.51 -6.82
N ALA A 216 13.93 4.31 -7.44
CA ALA A 216 14.10 4.17 -8.88
C ALA A 216 13.42 2.90 -9.44
N ASN A 217 13.20 1.88 -8.60
CA ASN A 217 12.53 0.63 -8.98
C ASN A 217 10.99 0.70 -8.88
N VAL A 218 10.40 1.90 -8.80
CA VAL A 218 8.96 2.10 -8.72
C VAL A 218 8.45 2.86 -9.94
N VAL A 219 7.34 2.41 -10.50
CA VAL A 219 6.51 3.19 -11.42
C VAL A 219 5.16 3.44 -10.77
N ALA A 220 4.51 4.55 -11.11
CA ALA A 220 3.24 4.90 -10.51
C ALA A 220 2.34 5.72 -11.44
N TRP A 221 1.04 5.67 -11.16
CA TRP A 221 -0.01 6.35 -11.90
C TRP A 221 -1.05 6.93 -10.96
N ILE A 222 -1.71 7.99 -11.41
CA ILE A 222 -2.95 8.50 -10.84
C ILE A 222 -4.09 8.08 -11.76
N GLY A 223 -5.02 7.29 -11.22
CA GLY A 223 -6.27 6.92 -11.87
C GLY A 223 -7.43 7.82 -11.44
N ARG A 224 -8.43 7.98 -12.31
CA ARG A 224 -9.71 8.65 -12.02
C ARG A 224 -10.80 8.16 -12.96
N TRP A 225 -12.05 8.47 -12.68
CA TRP A 225 -13.13 8.29 -13.66
C TRP A 225 -12.97 9.23 -14.86
N LYS A 226 -13.30 8.73 -16.05
CA LYS A 226 -13.49 9.53 -17.27
C LYS A 226 -14.70 10.44 -17.17
#